data_AF-A0A257NQ33-F1
#
_entry.id   AF-A0A257NQ33-F1
#
_cell.length_a   1.000
_cell.length_b   1.000
_cell.length_c   1.000
_cell.angle_alpha   90.00
_cell.angle_beta   90.00
_cell.angle_gamma   90.00
#
_symmetry.space_group_name_H-M   'P 1'
#
loop_
_entity.id
_entity.type
_entity.pdbx_description
1 polymer ?
#
loop_
_entity_poly.entity_id
_entity_poly.type
_entity_poly.pdbx_seq_one_letter_code
_entity_poly.pdbx_strand_id
1 'polypeptide(L)' 'MTASTQKKLSKGQLAYEQERAKKAGKSLEDWLNAKAKAAAEEAKKAAPKAPKKPGLFSRLIEKAHKPL' A
#
# COMPACT_ATOMS: atom_id res chain seq x y z
N MET A 1 -16.47 12.63 13.65
CA MET A 1 -15.79 11.61 14.47
C MET A 1 -14.96 10.70 13.54
N THR A 2 -13.74 11.09 13.15
CA THR A 2 -12.84 10.22 12.34
C THR A 2 -11.43 10.29 12.91
N ALA A 3 -11.27 9.76 14.12
CA ALA A 3 -10.00 9.66 14.83
C ALA A 3 -9.64 8.18 14.98
N SER A 4 -8.89 7.61 14.04
CA SER A 4 -8.44 6.21 14.19
C SER A 4 -7.02 5.93 13.66
N THR A 5 -6.33 6.90 13.08
CA THR A 5 -4.93 6.74 12.59
C THR A 5 -3.91 7.52 13.41
N GLN A 6 -4.33 8.19 14.49
CA GLN A 6 -3.43 8.65 15.58
C GLN A 6 -2.95 7.45 16.44
N LYS A 7 -2.77 6.28 15.82
CA LYS A 7 -2.15 5.11 16.43
C LYS A 7 -0.67 5.46 16.58
N LYS A 8 -0.36 6.15 17.69
CA LYS A 8 0.95 6.71 18.12
C LYS A 8 2.06 6.51 17.09
N LEU A 9 2.16 7.42 16.12
CA LEU A 9 3.32 7.48 15.24
C LEU A 9 4.55 7.70 16.11
N SER A 10 5.61 6.91 15.88
CA SER A 10 6.89 7.15 16.55
C SER A 10 7.42 8.55 16.21
N LYS A 11 8.21 9.16 17.09
CA LYS A 11 8.79 10.50 16.88
C LYS A 11 9.51 10.60 15.53
N GLY A 12 10.27 9.56 15.15
CA GLY A 12 10.95 9.51 13.85
C GLY A 12 9.99 9.45 12.65
N GLN A 13 8.89 8.72 12.80
CA GLN A 13 7.86 8.63 11.76
C GLN A 13 7.10 9.96 11.61
N LEU A 14 6.85 10.65 12.71
CA LEU A 14 6.21 11.96 12.69
C LEU A 14 7.07 13.01 11.98
N ALA A 15 8.38 13.05 12.25
CA ALA A 15 9.31 13.93 11.56
C ALA A 15 9.34 13.66 10.04
N TYR A 16 9.39 12.39 9.64
CA TYR A 16 9.36 11.99 8.23
C TYR A 16 8.08 12.46 7.51
N GLU A 17 6.91 12.27 8.14
CA GLU A 17 5.64 12.70 7.57
C GLU A 17 5.50 14.23 7.56
N GLN A 18 6.11 14.95 8.51
CA GLN A 18 6.16 16.42 8.51
C GLN A 18 6.96 16.97 7.33
N GLU A 19 8.11 16.39 6.99
CA GLU A 19 8.88 16.79 5.82
C GLU A 19 8.09 16.60 4.52
N ARG A 20 7.34 15.49 4.44
CA ARG A 20 6.46 15.21 3.30
C ARG A 20 5.28 16.17 3.23
N ALA A 21 4.66 16.49 4.37
CA ALA A 21 3.58 17.46 4.47
C ALA A 21 4.06 18.85 3.99
N LYS A 22 5.24 19.28 4.44
CA LYS A 22 5.89 20.53 3.99
C LYS A 22 6.16 20.51 2.49
N LYS A 23 6.69 19.42 1.94
CA LYS A 23 6.92 19.25 0.49
C LYS A 23 5.61 19.33 -0.32
N ALA A 24 4.51 18.86 0.25
CA ALA A 24 3.19 18.93 -0.36
C ALA A 24 2.46 20.27 -0.13
N GLY A 25 3.05 21.19 0.63
CA GLY A 25 2.42 22.46 1.01
C GLY A 25 1.18 22.29 1.90
N LYS A 26 1.12 21.22 2.70
CA LYS A 26 -0.04 20.86 3.54
C LYS A 26 0.32 20.80 5.02
N SER A 27 -0.69 20.90 5.88
CA SER A 27 -0.55 20.59 7.30
C SER A 27 -0.28 19.09 7.50
N LEU A 28 0.31 18.71 8.64
CA LEU A 28 0.58 17.32 8.97
C LEU A 28 -0.73 16.50 9.03
N GLU A 29 -1.76 17.04 9.69
CA GLU A 29 -3.07 16.42 9.77
C GLU A 29 -3.70 16.19 8.38
N ASP A 30 -3.66 17.19 7.49
CA ASP A 30 -4.20 17.06 6.13
C ASP A 30 -3.44 16.04 5.31
N TRP A 31 -2.12 15.99 5.47
CA TRP A 31 -1.26 15.01 4.82
C TRP A 31 -1.59 13.58 5.27
N LEU A 32 -1.73 13.35 6.58
CA LEU A 32 -2.10 12.05 7.13
C LEU A 32 -3.51 11.62 6.71
N ASN A 33 -4.47 12.54 6.69
CA ASN A 33 -5.82 12.27 6.21
C ASN A 33 -5.85 11.93 4.72
N ALA A 34 -5.10 12.65 3.89
CA ALA A 34 -4.98 12.34 2.47
C ALA A 34 -4.35 10.96 2.23
N LYS A 35 -3.31 10.62 3.00
CA LYS A 35 -2.65 9.30 2.95
C LYS A 35 -3.59 8.18 3.34
N ALA A 36 -4.39 8.36 4.41
CA ALA A 36 -5.38 7.38 4.84
C ALA A 36 -6.46 7.15 3.76
N LYS A 37 -6.94 8.22 3.11
CA LYS A 37 -7.87 8.12 1.98
C LYS A 37 -7.27 7.39 0.80
N ALA A 38 -6.01 7.69 0.44
CA ALA A 38 -5.31 7.01 -0.66
C ALA A 38 -5.13 5.52 -0.37
N ALA A 39 -4.73 5.14 0.85
CA ALA A 39 -4.58 3.76 1.25
C ALA A 39 -5.91 2.99 1.21
N ALA A 40 -7.02 3.63 1.60
CA ALA A 40 -8.36 3.03 1.51
C ALA A 40 -8.80 2.80 0.04
N GLU A 41 -8.50 3.74 -0.85
CA GLU A 41 -8.78 3.59 -2.29
C GLU A 41 -7.89 2.53 -2.95
N GLU A 42 -6.63 2.43 -2.53
CA GLU A 42 -5.71 1.38 -2.99
C GLU A 42 -6.14 0.01 -2.49
N ALA A 43 -6.61 -0.11 -1.24
CA ALA A 43 -7.17 -1.36 -0.71
C ALA A 43 -8.43 -1.80 -1.48
N LYS A 44 -9.28 -0.86 -1.91
CA LYS A 44 -10.43 -1.18 -2.79
C LYS A 44 -9.98 -1.67 -4.17
N LYS A 45 -8.90 -1.11 -4.73
CA LYS A 45 -8.29 -1.57 -6.00
C LYS A 45 -7.52 -2.88 -5.86
N ALA A 46 -7.04 -3.20 -4.66
CA ALA A 46 -6.39 -4.45 -4.30
C ALA A 46 -7.38 -5.58 -3.96
N ALA A 47 -8.68 -5.39 -4.23
CA ALA A 47 -9.61 -6.50 -4.35
C ALA A 47 -8.98 -7.59 -5.23
N PRO A 48 -8.99 -8.87 -4.78
CA PRO A 48 -8.17 -9.90 -5.38
C PRO A 48 -8.52 -10.06 -6.86
N LYS A 49 -7.60 -9.65 -7.73
CA LYS A 49 -7.72 -9.91 -9.17
C LYS A 49 -7.79 -11.42 -9.33
N ALA A 50 -8.82 -11.88 -10.05
CA ALA A 50 -9.04 -13.30 -10.33
C ALA A 50 -7.71 -13.98 -10.72
N PRO A 51 -7.44 -15.18 -10.19
CA PRO A 51 -6.16 -15.85 -10.39
C PRO A 51 -5.87 -15.95 -11.89
N LYS A 52 -4.76 -15.32 -12.31
CA LYS A 52 -4.33 -15.31 -13.71
C LYS A 52 -3.97 -16.73 -14.11
N LYS A 53 -4.49 -17.18 -15.27
CA LYS A 53 -4.14 -18.48 -15.83
C LYS A 53 -2.62 -18.59 -15.98
N PRO A 54 -2.00 -19.74 -15.67
CA PRO A 54 -0.56 -19.91 -15.79
C PRO A 54 -0.13 -19.66 -17.24
N GLY A 55 0.79 -18.69 -17.40
CA GLY A 55 1.35 -18.30 -18.68
C GLY A 55 2.34 -19.34 -19.23
N LEU A 56 2.89 -19.08 -20.41
CA LEU A 56 3.78 -20.02 -21.11
C LEU A 56 5.01 -20.40 -20.26
N PHE A 57 5.66 -19.42 -19.62
CA PHE A 57 6.81 -19.67 -18.74
C PHE A 57 6.45 -20.48 -17.48
N SER A 58 5.30 -20.21 -16.86
CA SER A 58 4.84 -20.98 -15.70
C SER A 58 4.63 -22.46 -16.07
N ARG A 59 4.10 -22.74 -17.26
CA ARG A 59 3.93 -24.12 -17.76
C ARG A 59 5.26 -24.82 -18.04
N LEU A 60 6.27 -24.09 -18.52
CA LEU A 60 7.61 -24.65 -18.75
C LEU A 60 8.29 -25.04 -17.43
N ILE A 61 8.20 -24.20 -16.40
CA ILE A 61 8.71 -24.52 -15.06
C ILE A 61 7.96 -25.72 -14.47
N GLU A 62 6.64 -25.78 -14.61
CA GLU A 62 5.85 -26.91 -14.11
C GLU A 62 6.24 -28.23 -14.79
N LYS A 63 6.54 -28.20 -16.09
CA LYS A 63 7.04 -29.36 -16.84
C LYS A 63 8.43 -29.79 -16.38
N ALA A 64 9.32 -28.84 -16.06
CA ALA A 64 10.66 -29.13 -15.56
C ALA A 64 10.67 -29.74 -14.15
N HIS A 65 9.69 -29.36 -13.32
CA HIS A 65 9.57 -29.87 -11.94
C HIS A 65 8.81 -31.20 -11.84
N LYS A 66 8.31 -31.75 -12.95
CA LYS A 66 7.58 -33.01 -12.94
C LYS A 66 8.58 -34.17 -13.12
N PRO A 67 8.83 -34.98 -12.08
CA PRO A 67 9.69 -36.15 -12.22
C PRO A 67 9.03 -37.18 -13.16
N LEU A 68 9.88 -37.90 -13.90
CA LEU A 68 9.51 -38.94 -14.86
C LEU A 68 8.86 -40.14 -14.18
#